data_AF-A0A963PVB5-F1
#
_entry.id   AF-A0A963PVB5-F1
#
_cell.length_a   1.000
_cell.length_b   1.000
_cell.length_c   1.000
_cell.angle_alpha   90.00
_cell.angle_beta   90.00
_cell.angle_gamma   90.00
#
_symmetry.space_group_name_H-M   'P 1'
#
loop_
_entity.id
_entity.type
_entity.pdbx_description
1 polymer ?
#
loop_
_entity_poly.entity_id
_entity_poly.type
_entity_poly.pdbx_seq_one_letter_code
_entity_poly.pdbx_strand_id
1 'polypeptide(L)'
;MSTFSQSAATALQLISAFDPALWTIVGRSLLVSSLACLLACGFGLACGAWLGVARFRGRGTCLTLLNTLLAVPSVVVGLVVYLLLSRSGPLGGLGWLFSIKAMVLAQAMLVVPVVTALTRQVVEDVEHGHGEQLRS
;
A
#
# COMPACT_ATOMS: atom_id res chain seq x y z
N MET A 1 -15.03 -33.48 19.33
CA MET A 1 -14.12 -32.83 18.36
C MET A 1 -14.25 -31.34 18.55
N SER A 2 -13.20 -30.62 18.93
CA SER A 2 -13.27 -29.17 19.15
C SER A 2 -13.55 -28.44 17.83
N THR A 3 -14.35 -27.38 17.87
CA THR A 3 -14.68 -26.54 16.70
C THR A 3 -13.43 -26.13 15.90
N PHE A 4 -12.31 -25.91 16.59
CA PHE A 4 -11.01 -25.63 15.99
C PHE A 4 -10.49 -26.77 15.09
N SER A 5 -10.54 -28.01 15.57
CA SER A 5 -10.09 -29.18 14.80
C SER A 5 -10.95 -29.43 13.56
N GLN A 6 -12.25 -29.13 13.63
CA GLN A 6 -13.15 -29.20 12.48
C GLN A 6 -12.81 -28.14 11.43
N SER A 7 -12.64 -26.88 11.82
CA SER A 7 -12.25 -25.81 10.89
C SER A 7 -10.90 -26.09 10.22
N ALA A 8 -9.92 -26.60 10.97
CA ALA A 8 -8.61 -26.97 10.43
C ALA A 8 -8.72 -28.11 9.40
N ALA A 9 -9.51 -29.14 9.68
CA ALA A 9 -9.76 -30.24 8.74
C ALA A 9 -10.47 -29.75 7.48
N THR A 10 -11.49 -28.89 7.62
CA THR A 10 -12.18 -28.28 6.47
C THR A 10 -11.24 -27.42 5.61
N ALA A 11 -10.37 -26.62 6.22
CA ALA A 11 -9.39 -25.83 5.47
C ALA A 11 -8.42 -26.73 4.67
N LEU A 12 -7.88 -27.79 5.29
CA LEU A 12 -7.03 -28.76 4.61
C LEU A 12 -7.77 -29.48 3.48
N GLN A 13 -9.05 -29.78 3.67
CA GLN A 13 -9.88 -30.40 2.64
C GLN A 13 -10.09 -29.43 1.46
N LEU A 14 -10.42 -28.16 1.70
CA LEU A 14 -10.59 -27.16 0.64
C LEU A 14 -9.29 -26.93 -0.16
N ILE A 15 -8.14 -26.93 0.53
CA ILE A 15 -6.82 -26.78 -0.11
C ILE A 15 -6.49 -28.01 -0.95
N SER A 16 -6.61 -29.22 -0.38
CA SER A 16 -6.25 -30.47 -1.06
C SER A 16 -7.20 -30.84 -2.19
N ALA A 17 -8.49 -30.47 -2.08
CA ALA A 17 -9.49 -30.64 -3.12
C ALA A 17 -9.38 -29.59 -4.26
N PHE A 18 -8.45 -28.64 -4.16
CA PHE A 18 -8.31 -27.53 -5.11
C PHE A 18 -9.64 -26.81 -5.35
N ASP A 19 -10.31 -26.41 -4.27
CA ASP A 19 -11.61 -25.76 -4.37
C ASP A 19 -11.52 -24.50 -5.27
N PRO A 20 -12.33 -24.42 -6.36
CA PRO A 20 -12.21 -23.35 -7.34
C PRO A 20 -12.59 -21.98 -6.76
N ALA A 21 -13.48 -21.92 -5.77
CA ALA A 21 -13.86 -20.66 -5.13
C ALA A 21 -12.71 -20.14 -4.24
N LEU A 22 -12.08 -21.01 -3.44
CA LEU A 22 -10.90 -20.68 -2.64
C LEU A 22 -9.77 -20.13 -3.51
N TRP A 23 -9.40 -20.87 -4.56
CA TRP A 23 -8.31 -20.45 -5.44
C TRP A 23 -8.63 -19.17 -6.21
N THR A 24 -9.90 -18.93 -6.56
CA THR A 24 -10.33 -17.65 -7.15
C THR A 24 -10.14 -16.48 -6.18
N ILE A 25 -10.48 -16.66 -4.89
CA ILE A 25 -10.30 -15.63 -3.87
C ILE A 25 -8.81 -15.36 -3.64
N VAL A 26 -7.99 -16.42 -3.51
CA VAL A 26 -6.54 -16.31 -3.34
C VAL A 26 -5.92 -15.59 -4.53
N GLY A 27 -6.23 -16.02 -5.75
CA GLY A 27 -5.70 -15.41 -6.98
C GLY A 27 -6.07 -13.94 -7.11
N ARG A 28 -7.33 -13.56 -6.83
CA ARG A 28 -7.78 -12.16 -6.83
C ARG A 28 -7.06 -11.33 -5.76
N SER A 29 -6.90 -11.87 -4.56
CA SER A 29 -6.23 -11.17 -3.44
C SER A 29 -4.76 -10.93 -3.72
N LEU A 30 -4.07 -11.94 -4.29
CA LEU A 30 -2.68 -11.84 -4.70
C LEU A 30 -2.49 -10.84 -5.85
N LEU A 31 -3.39 -10.86 -6.85
CA LEU A 31 -3.35 -9.91 -7.97
C LEU A 31 -3.53 -8.48 -7.47
N VAL A 32 -4.55 -8.23 -6.65
CA VAL A 32 -4.82 -6.90 -6.07
C VAL A 32 -3.61 -6.41 -5.27
N SER A 33 -3.08 -7.28 -4.39
CA SER A 33 -1.97 -6.89 -3.51
C SER A 33 -0.67 -6.66 -4.27
N SER A 34 -0.36 -7.51 -5.25
CA SER A 34 0.84 -7.37 -6.07
C SER A 34 0.80 -6.10 -6.91
N LEU A 35 -0.33 -5.82 -7.57
CA LEU A 35 -0.47 -4.59 -8.37
C LEU A 35 -0.39 -3.34 -7.50
N ALA A 36 -1.09 -3.33 -6.36
CA ALA A 36 -1.05 -2.20 -5.43
C ALA A 36 0.36 -1.96 -4.90
N CYS A 37 1.07 -3.04 -4.53
CA CYS A 37 2.45 -2.98 -4.06
C CYS A 37 3.39 -2.45 -5.14
N LEU A 38 3.32 -2.97 -6.38
CA LEU A 38 4.17 -2.52 -7.48
C LEU A 38 3.97 -1.03 -7.80
N LEU A 39 2.71 -0.58 -7.85
CA LEU A 39 2.39 0.83 -8.06
C LEU A 39 2.92 1.69 -6.91
N ALA A 40 2.65 1.28 -5.67
CA ALA A 40 3.09 2.00 -4.49
C ALA A 40 4.62 2.04 -4.36
N CYS A 41 5.31 0.97 -4.75
CA CYS A 41 6.77 0.94 -4.82
C CYS A 41 7.29 1.89 -5.90
N GLY A 42 6.72 1.88 -7.11
CA GLY A 42 7.16 2.77 -8.18
C GLY A 42 7.11 4.26 -7.78
N PHE A 43 5.97 4.70 -7.25
CA PHE A 43 5.82 6.08 -6.77
C PHE A 43 6.57 6.33 -5.46
N GLY A 44 6.47 5.38 -4.52
CA GLY A 44 7.00 5.53 -3.18
C GLY A 44 8.51 5.60 -3.14
N LEU A 45 9.19 4.73 -3.91
CA LEU A 45 10.64 4.73 -4.05
C LEU A 45 11.14 6.04 -4.67
N ALA A 46 10.50 6.49 -5.76
CA ALA A 46 10.88 7.72 -6.45
C ALA A 46 10.73 8.95 -5.53
N CYS A 47 9.57 9.09 -4.87
CA CYS A 47 9.33 10.18 -3.93
C CYS A 47 10.25 10.10 -2.70
N GLY A 48 10.50 8.90 -2.17
CA GLY A 48 11.33 8.71 -0.97
C GLY A 48 12.80 9.01 -1.24
N ALA A 49 13.32 8.54 -2.37
CA ALA A 49 14.69 8.84 -2.80
C ALA A 49 14.88 10.34 -3.04
N TRP A 50 13.94 10.97 -3.75
CA TRP A 50 13.97 12.42 -3.96
C TRP A 50 13.95 13.20 -2.63
N LEU A 51 13.08 12.81 -1.69
CA LEU A 51 12.95 13.48 -0.39
C LEU A 51 14.16 13.24 0.53
N GLY A 52 14.87 12.12 0.36
CA GLY A 52 16.09 11.79 1.10
C GLY A 52 17.28 12.66 0.67
N VAL A 53 17.45 12.87 -0.64
CA VAL A 53 18.58 13.65 -1.20
C VAL A 53 18.30 15.15 -1.26
N ALA A 54 17.06 15.56 -1.60
CA ALA A 54 16.76 16.96 -1.86
C ALA A 54 16.81 17.82 -0.57
N ARG A 55 17.59 18.90 -0.59
CA ARG A 55 17.67 19.89 0.51
C ARG A 55 16.93 21.18 0.12
N PHE A 56 15.61 21.20 0.24
CA PHE A 56 14.77 22.39 -0.04
C PHE A 56 14.03 22.91 1.20
N ARG A 57 13.65 24.20 1.18
CA ARG A 57 13.14 24.93 2.35
C ARG A 57 11.80 24.39 2.92
N GLY A 58 11.02 23.67 2.11
CA GLY A 58 9.75 23.04 2.50
C GLY A 58 9.82 21.57 2.94
N ARG A 59 11.03 20.99 3.00
CA ARG A 59 11.21 19.56 3.30
C ARG A 59 10.60 19.16 4.65
N GLY A 60 10.79 19.98 5.68
CA GLY A 60 10.24 19.70 7.02
C GLY A 60 8.73 19.48 7.01
N THR A 61 7.98 20.36 6.33
CA THR A 61 6.51 20.23 6.20
C THR A 61 6.11 18.95 5.46
N CYS A 62 6.84 18.58 4.40
CA CYS A 62 6.59 17.34 3.67
C CYS A 62 6.81 16.10 4.56
N LEU A 63 7.85 16.11 5.39
CA LEU A 63 8.13 15.05 6.36
C LEU A 63 7.08 14.96 7.46
N THR A 64 6.62 16.09 7.98
CA THR A 64 5.54 16.12 8.96
C THR A 64 4.25 15.54 8.36
N LEU A 65 3.91 15.94 7.13
CA LEU A 65 2.73 15.42 6.44
C LEU A 65 2.85 13.91 6.19
N LEU A 66 4.02 13.45 5.71
CA LEU A 66 4.29 12.04 5.46
C LEU A 66 4.15 11.21 6.74
N ASN A 67 4.77 11.64 7.84
CA ASN A 67 4.62 10.95 9.13
C ASN A 67 3.18 11.00 9.66
N THR A 68 2.45 12.08 9.41
CA THR A 68 1.02 12.18 9.76
C THR A 68 0.20 11.15 8.97
N LEU A 69 0.47 10.99 7.68
CA LEU A 69 -0.18 9.99 6.82
C LEU A 69 0.04 8.56 7.34
N LEU A 70 1.19 8.25 7.92
CA LEU A 70 1.48 6.94 8.53
C LEU A 70 0.63 6.67 9.78
N ALA A 71 0.17 7.70 10.48
CA ALA A 71 -0.66 7.59 11.67
C ALA A 71 -2.16 7.49 11.36
N VAL A 72 -2.56 7.74 10.10
CA VAL A 72 -3.97 7.69 9.70
C VAL A 72 -4.49 6.24 9.79
N PRO A 73 -5.62 5.97 10.47
CA PRO A 73 -6.20 4.64 10.51
C PRO A 73 -6.55 4.16 9.10
N SER A 74 -6.23 2.90 8.79
CA SER A 74 -6.47 2.32 7.45
C SER A 74 -7.94 2.39 7.02
N VAL A 75 -8.87 2.30 7.98
CA VAL A 75 -10.31 2.43 7.77
C VAL A 75 -10.67 3.83 7.24
N VAL A 76 -10.01 4.89 7.71
CA VAL A 76 -10.28 6.27 7.27
C VAL A 76 -9.89 6.44 5.81
N VAL A 77 -8.74 5.90 5.40
CA VAL A 77 -8.32 5.93 3.98
C VAL A 77 -9.31 5.17 3.11
N GLY A 78 -9.78 4.00 3.56
CA GLY A 78 -10.83 3.25 2.88
C GLY A 78 -12.13 4.04 2.72
N LEU A 79 -12.56 4.75 3.77
CA LEU A 79 -13.75 5.59 3.73
C LEU A 79 -13.58 6.78 2.78
N VAL A 80 -12.42 7.44 2.78
CA VAL A 80 -12.12 8.52 1.83
C VAL A 80 -12.20 8.00 0.40
N VAL A 81 -11.58 6.87 0.09
CA VAL A 81 -11.63 6.26 -1.26
C VAL A 81 -13.06 5.86 -1.63
N TYR A 82 -13.83 5.31 -0.69
CA TYR A 82 -15.24 5.01 -0.88
C TYR A 82 -16.05 6.26 -1.23
N LEU A 83 -15.89 7.34 -0.45
CA LEU A 83 -16.61 8.60 -0.68
C LEU A 83 -16.22 9.25 -2.01
N LEU A 84 -14.94 9.16 -2.40
CA LEU A 84 -14.45 9.65 -3.69
C LEU A 84 -15.07 8.91 -4.88
N LEU A 85 -15.14 7.57 -4.79
CA LEU A 85 -15.62 6.68 -5.87
C LEU A 85 -17.13 6.42 -5.83
N SER A 86 -17.81 6.84 -4.77
CA SER A 86 -19.27 6.72 -4.65
C SER A 86 -19.96 7.49 -5.77
N ARG A 87 -21.21 7.10 -6.11
CA ARG A 87 -22.00 7.74 -7.18
C ARG A 87 -22.15 9.25 -7.00
N SER A 88 -22.20 9.73 -5.76
CA SER A 88 -22.26 11.16 -5.42
C SER A 88 -20.89 11.80 -5.18
N GLY A 89 -19.82 11.03 -5.28
CA GLY A 89 -18.45 11.46 -5.08
C GLY A 89 -17.85 12.11 -6.34
N PRO A 90 -16.74 12.86 -6.19
CA PRO A 90 -16.08 13.55 -7.30
C PRO A 90 -15.57 12.60 -8.40
N LEU A 91 -15.21 11.36 -8.05
CA LEU A 91 -14.76 10.32 -8.98
C LEU A 91 -15.85 9.28 -9.28
N GLY A 92 -17.11 9.55 -8.90
CA GLY A 92 -18.24 8.63 -9.06
C GLY A 92 -18.53 8.25 -10.51
N GLY A 93 -18.25 9.15 -11.46
CA GLY A 93 -18.41 8.91 -12.89
C GLY A 93 -17.50 7.79 -13.44
N LEU A 94 -16.47 7.38 -12.71
CA LEU A 94 -15.60 6.26 -13.11
C LEU A 94 -16.29 4.89 -12.95
N GLY A 95 -17.29 4.79 -12.07
CA GLY A 95 -17.99 3.53 -11.80
C GLY A 95 -17.08 2.41 -11.26
N TRP A 96 -15.95 2.73 -10.62
CA TRP A 96 -15.00 1.72 -10.14
C TRP A 96 -15.41 1.09 -8.80
N LEU A 97 -16.40 1.64 -8.10
CA LEU A 97 -16.85 1.12 -6.81
C LEU A 97 -17.21 -0.38 -6.94
N PHE A 98 -16.74 -1.20 -5.99
CA PHE A 98 -16.88 -2.67 -6.00
C PHE A 98 -16.11 -3.41 -7.11
N SER A 99 -15.06 -2.80 -7.68
CA SER A 99 -14.16 -3.45 -8.65
C SER A 99 -12.73 -3.66 -8.11
N ILE A 100 -11.97 -4.54 -8.78
CA ILE A 100 -10.52 -4.73 -8.53
C ILE A 100 -9.75 -3.41 -8.65
N LYS A 101 -10.13 -2.52 -9.58
CA LYS A 101 -9.46 -1.23 -9.79
C LYS A 101 -9.54 -0.35 -8.53
N ALA A 102 -10.71 -0.28 -7.91
CA ALA A 102 -10.91 0.48 -6.68
C ALA A 102 -10.13 -0.14 -5.50
N MET A 103 -10.10 -1.47 -5.40
CA MET A 103 -9.33 -2.17 -4.37
C MET A 103 -7.83 -1.87 -4.50
N VAL A 104 -7.28 -1.97 -5.72
CA VAL A 104 -5.87 -1.66 -6.01
C VAL A 104 -5.55 -0.20 -5.68
N LEU A 105 -6.43 0.74 -6.05
CA LEU A 105 -6.25 2.16 -5.75
C LEU A 105 -6.21 2.43 -4.24
N ALA A 106 -7.16 1.87 -3.48
CA ALA A 106 -7.23 2.05 -2.03
C ALA A 106 -5.98 1.50 -1.33
N GLN A 107 -5.57 0.29 -1.73
CA GLN A 107 -4.38 -0.36 -1.17
C GLN A 107 -3.09 0.37 -1.57
N ALA A 108 -2.99 0.87 -2.81
CA ALA A 108 -1.84 1.67 -3.23
C ALA A 108 -1.75 2.98 -2.43
N MET A 109 -2.86 3.70 -2.23
CA MET A 109 -2.87 4.93 -1.42
C MET A 109 -2.41 4.69 0.02
N LEU A 110 -2.72 3.53 0.60
CA LEU A 110 -2.24 3.12 1.93
C LEU A 110 -0.74 2.81 1.94
N VAL A 111 -0.23 2.13 0.91
CA VAL A 111 1.14 1.62 0.89
C VAL A 111 2.17 2.69 0.47
N VAL A 112 1.79 3.64 -0.40
CA VAL A 112 2.68 4.72 -0.87
C VAL A 112 3.40 5.46 0.26
N PRO A 113 2.72 6.03 1.28
CA PRO A 113 3.41 6.79 2.33
C PRO A 113 4.38 5.92 3.13
N VAL A 114 4.04 4.64 3.35
CA VAL A 114 4.90 3.68 4.05
C VAL A 114 6.19 3.47 3.27
N VAL A 115 6.09 3.17 1.96
CA VAL A 115 7.27 2.98 1.11
C VAL A 115 8.09 4.27 1.04
N THR A 116 7.47 5.42 0.79
CA THR A 116 8.17 6.71 0.74
C THR A 116 8.96 6.99 2.01
N ALA A 117 8.37 6.77 3.18
CA ALA A 117 9.03 7.02 4.46
C ALA A 117 10.24 6.10 4.68
N LEU A 118 10.08 4.80 4.42
CA LEU A 118 11.15 3.82 4.55
C LEU A 118 12.29 4.09 3.55
N THR A 119 11.98 4.36 2.28
CA THR A 119 13.00 4.68 1.28
C THR A 119 13.75 5.95 1.63
N ARG A 120 13.03 6.99 2.05
CA ARG A 120 13.67 8.23 2.50
C ARG A 120 14.65 7.97 3.65
N GLN A 121 14.23 7.20 4.64
CA GLN A 121 15.07 6.87 5.80
C GLN A 121 16.34 6.14 5.37
N VAL A 122 16.22 5.09 4.55
CA VAL A 122 17.38 4.35 4.02
C VAL A 122 18.32 5.26 3.23
N VAL A 123 17.79 6.13 2.38
CA VAL A 123 18.60 7.04 1.56
C VAL A 123 19.33 8.07 2.42
N GLU A 124 18.67 8.61 3.45
CA GLU A 124 19.32 9.55 4.38
C GLU A 124 20.40 8.88 5.23
N ASP A 125 20.17 7.65 5.68
CA ASP A 125 21.16 6.91 6.47
C ASP A 125 22.44 6.65 5.64
N VAL A 126 22.27 6.29 4.37
CA VAL A 126 23.40 6.09 3.44
C VAL A 126 24.14 7.41 3.16
N GLU A 127 23.40 8.51 2.92
CA GLU A 127 24.01 9.82 2.64
C GLU A 127 24.84 10.33 3.81
N HIS A 128 24.37 10.17 5.05
CA HIS A 128 25.14 10.56 6.23
C HIS A 128 26.36 9.65 6.48
N GLY A 129 26.28 8.37 6.12
CA GLY A 129 27.36 7.40 6.33
C GLY A 129 28.45 7.39 5.26
N HIS A 130 28.12 7.71 4.00
CA HIS A 130 29.03 7.54 2.85
C HIS A 130 29.06 8.73 1.87
N GLY A 131 28.33 9.82 2.14
CA GLY A 131 28.19 10.95 1.21
C GLY A 131 29.50 11.67 0.86
N GLU A 132 30.51 11.63 1.74
CA GLU A 132 31.85 12.18 1.48
C GLU A 132 32.62 11.36 0.41
N GLN A 133 32.44 10.03 0.38
CA GLN A 133 33.17 9.14 -0.54
C GLN A 133 32.58 9.11 -1.95
N LEU A 134 31.29 9.43 -2.11
CA LEU A 134 30.62 9.50 -3.41
C LEU A 134 30.84 10.86 -4.13
N ARG A 135 31.39 11.87 -3.42
CA ARG A 135 31.69 13.20 -3.97
C ARG A 135 33.15 13.37 -4.42
N SER A 136 34.03 12.42 -4.13
CA SER A 136 35.44 12.40 -4.59
C SER A 136 35.59 11.65 -5.90
#